data_AF-A0A973JD09-F1
#
_entry.id   AF-A0A973JD09-F1
#
_cell.length_a   1.000
_cell.length_b   1.000
_cell.length_c   1.000
_cell.angle_alpha   90.00
_cell.angle_beta   90.00
_cell.angle_gamma   90.00
#
_symmetry.space_group_name_H-M   'P 1'
#
loop_
_entity.id
_entity.type
_entity.pdbx_description
1 polymer ?
#
loop_
_entity_poly.entity_id
_entity_poly.type
_entity_poly.pdbx_seq_one_letter_code
_entity_poly.pdbx_strand_id
1 'polypeptide(L)' 'MDSKRFIHLREQLGYDNVHMSKMLNSDIEEVEAFCLGTKPIPEKLAKELEDFVDWSFELSHTETKRELAKKYLNKSD' A
#
# COMPACT_ATOMS: atom_id res chain seq x y z
N MET A 1 12.16 2.68 9.20
CA MET A 1 11.79 1.58 8.29
C MET A 1 12.96 1.29 7.36
N ASP A 2 13.27 0.02 7.12
CA ASP A 2 14.32 -0.39 6.18
C ASP A 2 13.78 -0.56 4.74
N SER A 3 14.70 -0.64 3.77
CA SER A 3 14.35 -0.73 2.35
C SER A 3 13.58 -2.00 1.99
N LYS A 4 13.83 -3.14 2.67
CA LYS A 4 13.09 -4.38 2.40
C LYS A 4 11.63 -4.23 2.83
N ARG A 5 11.41 -3.62 3.99
CA ARG A 5 10.05 -3.34 4.49
C ARG A 5 9.32 -2.38 3.54
N PHE A 6 9.98 -1.35 3.03
CA PHE A 6 9.39 -0.43 2.06
C PHE A 6 8.99 -1.11 0.75
N ILE A 7 9.89 -1.93 0.17
CA ILE A 7 9.61 -2.70 -1.04
C ILE A 7 8.42 -3.62 -0.83
N HIS A 8 8.36 -4.29 0.33
CA HIS A 8 7.24 -5.16 0.67
C HIS A 8 5.89 -4.41 0.73
N LEU A 9 5.83 -3.24 1.36
CA LEU A 9 4.62 -2.42 1.42
C LEU A 9 4.20 -1.92 0.02
N ARG A 10 5.17 -1.52 -0.80
CA ARG A 10 4.92 -1.15 -2.21
C ARG A 10 4.30 -2.31 -2.99
N GLU A 11 4.85 -3.52 -2.84
CA GLU A 11 4.32 -4.74 -3.49
C GLU A 11 2.92 -5.10 -3.00
N GLN A 12 2.65 -4.93 -1.70
CA GLN A 12 1.32 -5.12 -1.13
C GLN A 12 0.26 -4.18 -1.73
N LEU A 13 0.65 -2.96 -2.08
CA LEU A 13 -0.20 -2.01 -2.79
C LEU A 13 -0.29 -2.28 -4.30
N GLY A 14 0.60 -3.11 -4.84
CA GLY A 14 0.73 -3.34 -6.29
C GLY A 14 1.25 -2.12 -7.06
N TYR A 15 1.97 -1.20 -6.39
CA TYR A 15 2.43 0.05 -6.99
C TYR A 15 3.85 -0.10 -7.59
N ASP A 16 4.10 0.58 -8.70
CA ASP A 16 5.45 0.81 -9.19
C ASP A 16 6.07 2.07 -8.56
N ASN A 17 7.34 2.36 -8.86
CA ASN A 17 8.02 3.53 -8.30
C ASN A 17 7.38 4.87 -8.73
N VAL A 18 6.71 4.92 -9.88
CA VAL A 18 6.03 6.12 -10.38
C VAL A 18 4.74 6.39 -9.59
N HIS A 19 3.99 5.35 -9.28
CA HIS A 19 2.79 5.45 -8.45
C HIS A 19 3.16 5.78 -7.00
N MET A 20 4.24 5.19 -6.48
CA MET A 20 4.79 5.54 -5.18
C MET A 20 5.24 7.00 -5.11
N SER A 21 5.91 7.53 -6.14
CA SER A 21 6.38 8.92 -6.14
C SER A 21 5.20 9.91 -6.07
N LYS A 22 4.11 9.61 -6.78
CA LYS A 22 2.87 10.39 -6.71
C LYS A 22 2.20 10.30 -5.33
N MET A 23 2.09 9.10 -4.77
CA MET A 23 1.47 8.87 -3.46
C MET A 23 2.23 9.60 -2.35
N LEU A 24 3.55 9.50 -2.38
CA LEU A 24 4.44 10.08 -1.37
C LEU A 24 4.73 11.57 -1.60
N ASN A 25 4.23 12.14 -2.71
CA ASN A 25 4.55 13.50 -3.16
C ASN A 25 6.07 13.75 -3.16
N SER A 26 6.81 12.81 -3.74
CA SER A 26 8.27 12.79 -3.82
C SER A 26 8.73 12.52 -5.25
N ASP A 27 10.01 12.74 -5.52
CA ASP A 27 10.59 12.40 -6.82
C ASP A 27 10.77 10.88 -6.98
N ILE A 28 10.75 10.40 -8.23
CA ILE A 28 10.98 8.97 -8.53
C ILE A 28 12.38 8.54 -8.05
N GLU A 29 13.39 9.39 -8.24
CA GLU A 29 14.76 9.15 -7.80
C GLU A 29 14.85 8.96 -6.28
N GLU A 30 14.01 9.67 -5.52
CA GLU A 30 13.94 9.55 -4.07
C GLU A 30 13.32 8.20 -3.66
N VAL A 31 12.26 7.77 -4.36
CA VAL A 31 11.66 6.44 -4.17
C VAL A 31 12.63 5.32 -4.52
N GLU A 32 13.41 5.49 -5.60
CA GLU A 32 14.46 4.54 -5.98
C GLU A 32 15.55 4.46 -4.91
N ALA A 33 15.97 5.60 -4.37
CA ALA A 33 16.95 5.65 -3.29
C ALA A 33 16.43 4.97 -2.01
N PHE A 34 15.13 5.07 -1.71
CA PHE A 34 14.50 4.31 -0.62
C PHE A 34 14.53 2.80 -0.90
N CYS A 35 14.23 2.37 -2.13
CA CYS A 35 14.26 0.96 -2.52
C CYS A 35 15.69 0.39 -2.46
N LEU A 36 16.70 1.16 -2.87
CA LEU A 36 18.11 0.76 -2.83
C LEU A 36 18.72 0.81 -1.43
N GLY A 37 18.05 1.45 -0.47
CA GLY A 37 18.56 1.69 0.88
C GLY A 37 19.71 2.70 0.93
N THR A 38 19.92 3.47 -0.15
CA THR A 38 20.93 4.54 -0.20
C THR A 38 20.44 5.81 0.49
N LYS A 39 19.12 5.96 0.66
CA LYS A 39 18.50 7.04 1.43
C LYS A 39 17.65 6.46 2.56
N PRO A 40 17.78 6.96 3.80
CA PRO A 40 16.90 6.56 4.89
C PRO A 40 15.49 7.09 4.64
N ILE A 41 14.50 6.28 5.01
CA ILE A 41 13.10 6.63 4.86
C ILE A 41 12.68 7.43 6.10
N PRO A 42 12.13 8.65 5.93
CA PRO A 42 11.67 9.46 7.06
C PRO A 42 10.63 8.70 7.88
N GLU A 43 10.74 8.75 9.21
CA GLU A 43 9.86 8.00 10.11
C GLU A 43 8.38 8.36 9.93
N LYS A 44 8.09 9.65 9.68
CA LYS A 44 6.73 10.11 9.36
C LYS A 44 6.17 9.43 8.12
N LEU A 45 6.97 9.39 7.04
CA LEU A 45 6.58 8.79 5.77
C LEU A 45 6.43 7.27 5.89
N ALA A 46 7.28 6.64 6.69
CA ALA A 46 7.16 5.22 6.99
C ALA A 46 5.83 4.91 7.68
N LYS A 47 5.47 5.69 8.69
CA LYS A 47 4.21 5.53 9.41
C LYS A 47 2.99 5.78 8.51
N GLU A 48 3.01 6.85 7.71
CA GLU A 48 1.92 7.16 6.78
C GLU A 48 1.71 6.05 5.73
N LEU A 49 2.80 5.45 5.24
CA LEU A 49 2.72 4.32 4.32
C LEU A 49 2.15 3.06 5.00
N GLU A 50 2.61 2.73 6.20
CA GLU A 50 2.09 1.59 6.96
C GLU A 50 0.60 1.74 7.28
N ASP A 51 0.18 2.91 7.78
CA ASP A 51 -1.22 3.24 8.06
C ASP A 51 -2.09 3.13 6.78
N PHE A 52 -1.57 3.55 5.63
CA PHE A 52 -2.28 3.46 4.35
C PHE A 52 -2.43 2.02 3.84
N VAL A 53 -1.39 1.20 3.97
CA VAL A 53 -1.46 -0.21 3.59
C VAL A 53 -2.47 -0.95 4.46
N ASP A 54 -2.44 -0.72 5.76
CA ASP A 54 -3.38 -1.34 6.71
C ASP A 54 -4.83 -0.98 6.36
N TRP A 55 -5.12 0.31 6.17
CA TRP A 55 -6.42 0.78 5.71
C TRP A 55 -6.86 0.17 4.36
N SER A 56 -5.94 0.08 3.40
CA SER A 56 -6.22 -0.52 2.08
C SER A 56 -6.60 -2.00 2.20
N PHE A 57 -5.95 -2.73 3.12
CA PHE A 57 -6.31 -4.12 3.43
C PHE A 57 -7.69 -4.20 4.11
N GLU A 58 -8.01 -3.35 5.08
CA GLU A 58 -9.31 -3.36 5.73
C GLU A 58 -10.46 -3.09 4.74
N LEU A 59 -10.26 -2.15 3.82
CA LEU A 59 -11.24 -1.86 2.77
C LEU A 59 -11.44 -3.02 1.81
N SER A 60 -10.35 -3.65 1.32
CA SER A 60 -10.48 -4.79 0.40
C SER A 60 -11.20 -5.98 1.03
N HIS A 61 -10.99 -6.24 2.32
CA HIS A 61 -11.75 -7.23 3.08
C HIS A 61 -13.23 -6.87 3.17
N THR A 62 -13.53 -5.60 3.39
CA THR A 62 -14.91 -5.11 3.51
C THR A 62 -15.65 -5.20 2.18
N GLU A 63 -15.01 -4.82 1.07
CA GLU A 63 -15.55 -4.96 -0.27
C GLU A 63 -15.77 -6.43 -0.63
N THR A 64 -14.77 -7.28 -0.38
CA THR A 64 -14.88 -8.73 -0.62
C THR A 64 -16.01 -9.36 0.18
N LYS A 65 -16.16 -9.00 1.46
CA LYS A 65 -17.29 -9.46 2.30
C LYS A 65 -18.63 -8.98 1.75
N ARG A 66 -18.72 -7.74 1.26
CA ARG A 66 -19.94 -7.20 0.65
C ARG A 66 -20.30 -7.94 -0.64
N GLU A 67 -19.33 -8.22 -1.51
CA GLU A 67 -19.56 -8.96 -2.75
C GLU A 67 -19.95 -10.42 -2.49
N LEU A 68 -19.32 -11.07 -1.51
CA LEU A 68 -19.72 -12.41 -1.05
C LEU A 68 -21.14 -12.40 -0.46
N ALA A 69 -21.47 -11.42 0.36
CA ALA A 69 -22.83 -11.25 0.90
C ALA A 69 -23.86 -11.09 -0.23
N LYS A 70 -23.60 -10.24 -1.24
CA LYS A 70 -24.48 -10.14 -2.42
C LYS A 70 -24.62 -11.47 -3.16
N LYS A 71 -23.54 -12.21 -3.36
CA LYS A 71 -23.55 -13.47 -4.12
C LYS A 71 -24.31 -14.61 -3.42
N TYR A 72 -24.21 -14.68 -2.08
CA TYR A 72 -24.73 -15.82 -1.31
C TYR A 72 -26.00 -15.50 -0.52
N LEU A 73 -26.27 -14.24 -0.17
CA LEU A 73 -27.46 -13.84 0.59
C LEU A 73 -28.60 -13.25 -0.26
N ASN A 74 -28.35 -12.81 -1.51
CA ASN A 74 -29.42 -12.44 -2.47
C ASN A 74 -29.96 -13.63 -3.28
N LYS A 75 -29.63 -14.88 -2.93
CA LYS A 75 -30.37 -16.02 -3.48
C LYS A 75 -31.71 -16.10 -2.76
N SER A 76 -32.76 -15.57 -3.39
CA SER A 76 -34.13 -15.91 -3.05
C SER A 76 -34.27 -17.44 -3.13
N ASP A 77 -34.83 -18.04 -2.08
CA ASP A 77 -35.30 -19.44 -2.05
C ASP A 77 -36.23 -19.75 -3.24
#